data_AF-A0AAE0USL8-F1
#
_entry.id   AF-A0AAE0USL8-F1
#
_cell.length_a   1.000
_cell.length_b   1.000
_cell.length_c   1.000
_cell.angle_alpha   90.00
_cell.angle_beta   90.00
_cell.angle_gamma   90.00
#
_symmetry.space_group_name_H-M   'P 1'
#
loop_
_entity.id
_entity.type
_entity.pdbx_description
1 polymer ?
#
loop_
_entity_poly.entity_id
_entity_poly.type
_entity_poly.pdbx_seq_one_letter_code
_entity_poly.pdbx_strand_id
1 'polypeptide(L)'
;MGKFGVKERNLEGQMVVDFAKRMDMAVVNTYFQKREEHRVTYKSGGRSTQVDYILCRRGNLKEISDCKVVVGESVARQHRMVVCRMTLMVCKTNRLRKIEKKTKWWKLKKEECCEEFRQKLRQALGGQVVLPDDWETTVAVIRETGRKVLGVSSGRRKEDKETWWWNEEVQDSVQRKRLAKKKWDMDRTEENRQEYKELQRRVKREMSKAKQKAYDELYTRLDTREGEKDLYRLARQRDRDGKDVQQVRVIKDRDGRVLTSEESVQRRWKEYFEELMNEENEREKRVEGVNSVEQEVDKIRKDEVRKALKRMKSGKAVGPDDIPVEVWKCLGEAAVEFLTSLFNRVLESERMPEEWRRSVLVPITMKLWERVVEARLRKVVEICEQQYGFMPRKRMTGCQEKSCGTV
;
A
#
# COMPACT_ATOMS: atom_id res chain seq x y z
N MET A 1 5.00 -14.65 -38.19
CA MET A 1 3.87 -15.43 -38.75
C MET A 1 4.23 -16.89 -38.70
N GLY A 2 3.25 -17.74 -38.41
CA GLY A 2 3.36 -19.20 -38.50
C GLY A 2 2.90 -19.72 -39.87
N LYS A 3 2.95 -21.05 -40.05
CA LYS A 3 2.73 -21.73 -41.34
C LYS A 3 1.26 -22.05 -41.66
N PHE A 4 0.34 -21.88 -40.71
CA PHE A 4 -1.02 -22.45 -40.79
C PHE A 4 -2.16 -21.42 -40.89
N GLY A 5 -1.82 -20.16 -41.22
CA GLY A 5 -2.81 -19.09 -41.45
C GLY A 5 -3.72 -19.35 -42.66
N VAL A 6 -4.78 -18.53 -42.79
CA VAL A 6 -5.67 -18.55 -43.97
C VAL A 6 -4.90 -17.99 -45.19
N LYS A 7 -5.14 -18.58 -46.38
CA LYS A 7 -4.27 -18.44 -47.56
C LYS A 7 -4.25 -17.04 -48.19
N GLU A 8 -5.37 -16.33 -48.16
CA GLU A 8 -5.50 -15.00 -48.77
C GLU A 8 -5.50 -13.90 -47.70
N ARG A 9 -4.84 -12.78 -48.01
CA ARG A 9 -4.63 -11.66 -47.09
C ARG A 9 -4.86 -10.34 -47.81
N ASN A 10 -5.69 -9.50 -47.24
CA ASN A 10 -5.95 -8.13 -47.68
C ASN A 10 -4.90 -7.15 -47.13
N LEU A 11 -5.01 -5.87 -47.51
CA LEU A 11 -4.11 -4.80 -47.09
C LEU A 11 -4.07 -4.65 -45.57
N GLU A 12 -5.22 -4.71 -44.91
CA GLU A 12 -5.36 -4.61 -43.45
C GLU A 12 -4.66 -5.80 -42.76
N GLY A 13 -4.81 -7.01 -43.30
CA GLY A 13 -4.09 -8.18 -42.83
C GLY A 13 -2.58 -8.04 -43.00
N GLN A 14 -2.10 -7.39 -44.06
CA GLN A 14 -0.68 -7.08 -44.25
C GLN A 14 -0.18 -6.09 -43.17
N MET A 15 -0.95 -5.03 -42.87
CA MET A 15 -0.62 -4.09 -41.79
C MET A 15 -0.47 -4.77 -40.43
N VAL A 16 -1.32 -5.75 -40.11
CA VAL A 16 -1.20 -6.53 -38.86
C VAL A 16 0.10 -7.34 -38.83
N VAL A 17 0.51 -7.91 -39.96
CA VAL A 17 1.79 -8.63 -40.06
C VAL A 17 2.98 -7.69 -39.89
N ASP A 18 2.94 -6.51 -40.52
CA ASP A 18 4.02 -5.53 -40.44
C ASP A 18 4.14 -4.95 -39.02
N PHE A 19 3.01 -4.69 -38.36
CA PHE A 19 2.95 -4.32 -36.96
C PHE A 19 3.55 -5.41 -36.06
N ALA A 20 3.15 -6.67 -36.25
CA ALA A 20 3.69 -7.79 -35.49
C ALA A 20 5.20 -7.96 -35.71
N LYS A 21 5.70 -7.75 -36.94
CA LYS A 21 7.13 -7.80 -37.25
C LYS A 21 7.89 -6.69 -36.55
N ARG A 22 7.37 -5.45 -36.56
CA ARG A 22 8.03 -4.28 -35.95
C ARG A 22 8.09 -4.35 -34.42
N MET A 23 7.06 -4.92 -33.80
CA MET A 23 6.94 -5.03 -32.33
C MET A 23 7.47 -6.35 -31.76
N ASP A 24 8.15 -7.16 -32.58
CA ASP A 24 8.62 -8.51 -32.24
C ASP A 24 7.54 -9.41 -31.60
N MET A 25 6.38 -9.45 -32.26
CA MET A 25 5.23 -10.26 -31.86
C MET A 25 5.00 -11.43 -32.82
N ALA A 26 4.38 -12.48 -32.28
CA ALA A 26 3.91 -13.65 -32.99
C ALA A 26 2.39 -13.63 -33.08
N VAL A 27 1.86 -13.85 -34.29
CA VAL A 27 0.42 -14.03 -34.53
C VAL A 27 0.05 -15.47 -34.23
N VAL A 28 -0.39 -15.72 -32.99
CA VAL A 28 -0.52 -17.05 -32.38
C VAL A 28 -1.39 -17.99 -33.21
N ASN A 29 -2.51 -17.49 -33.73
CA ASN A 29 -3.48 -18.25 -34.52
C ASN A 29 -2.86 -18.95 -35.75
N THR A 30 -1.71 -18.46 -36.24
CA THR A 30 -1.06 -18.97 -37.46
C THR A 30 -0.02 -20.05 -37.19
N TYR A 31 0.31 -20.35 -35.93
CA TYR A 31 1.36 -21.31 -35.55
C TYR A 31 0.85 -22.74 -35.32
N PHE A 32 -0.46 -22.94 -35.16
CA PHE A 32 -1.04 -24.25 -34.88
C PHE A 32 -1.82 -24.79 -36.07
N GLN A 33 -1.54 -26.03 -36.46
CA GLN A 33 -2.29 -26.71 -37.52
C GLN A 33 -3.69 -27.08 -37.02
N LYS A 34 -4.73 -26.57 -37.68
CA LYS A 34 -6.13 -26.81 -37.34
C LYS A 34 -6.96 -27.09 -38.58
N ARG A 35 -8.11 -27.76 -38.40
CA ARG A 35 -9.15 -27.86 -39.43
C ARG A 35 -9.61 -26.46 -39.83
N GLU A 36 -10.03 -26.29 -41.08
CA GLU A 36 -10.42 -24.99 -41.64
C GLU A 36 -11.53 -24.32 -40.81
N GLU A 37 -12.52 -25.09 -40.37
CA GLU A 37 -13.60 -24.60 -39.51
C GLU A 37 -13.12 -24.00 -38.19
N HIS A 38 -12.00 -24.50 -37.64
CA HIS A 38 -11.40 -24.06 -36.39
C HIS A 38 -10.37 -22.92 -36.59
N ARG A 39 -10.25 -22.38 -37.81
CA ARG A 39 -9.40 -21.22 -38.15
C ARG A 39 -10.22 -19.98 -38.49
N VAL A 40 -11.41 -20.17 -39.07
CA VAL A 40 -12.35 -19.11 -39.43
C VAL A 40 -12.91 -18.47 -38.15
N THR A 41 -12.72 -17.17 -37.97
CA THR A 41 -13.24 -16.42 -36.81
C THR A 41 -14.50 -15.62 -37.15
N TYR A 42 -14.73 -15.34 -38.43
CA TYR A 42 -15.91 -14.60 -38.90
C TYR A 42 -16.58 -15.33 -40.06
N LYS A 43 -17.91 -15.46 -40.00
CA LYS A 43 -18.71 -16.07 -41.07
C LYS A 43 -19.98 -15.26 -41.31
N SER A 44 -20.18 -14.80 -42.54
CA SER A 44 -21.37 -14.05 -42.95
C SER A 44 -21.67 -14.28 -44.43
N GLY A 45 -22.94 -14.56 -44.78
CA GLY A 45 -23.39 -14.67 -46.17
C GLY A 45 -22.58 -15.64 -47.05
N GLY A 46 -22.20 -16.80 -46.51
CA GLY A 46 -21.38 -17.79 -47.23
C GLY A 46 -19.88 -17.51 -47.28
N ARG A 47 -19.43 -16.32 -46.88
CA ARG A 47 -18.00 -15.97 -46.77
C ARG A 47 -17.47 -16.33 -45.39
N SER A 48 -16.24 -16.84 -45.36
CA SER A 48 -15.53 -17.25 -44.14
C SER A 48 -14.16 -16.58 -44.09
N THR A 49 -13.89 -15.79 -43.05
CA THR A 49 -12.64 -15.04 -42.90
C THR A 49 -12.05 -15.21 -41.50
N GLN A 50 -10.76 -14.88 -41.38
CA GLN A 50 -10.05 -14.80 -40.09
C GLN A 50 -9.71 -13.33 -39.83
N VAL A 51 -10.35 -12.74 -38.82
CA VAL A 51 -10.20 -11.32 -38.46
C VAL A 51 -9.81 -11.12 -36.99
N ASP A 52 -10.04 -12.12 -36.15
CA ASP A 52 -9.75 -12.08 -34.71
C ASP A 52 -8.42 -12.79 -34.44
N TYR A 53 -7.41 -12.05 -34.01
CA TYR A 53 -6.05 -12.55 -33.79
C TYR A 53 -5.60 -12.37 -32.35
N ILE A 54 -4.91 -13.38 -31.82
CA ILE A 54 -4.19 -13.28 -30.56
C ILE A 54 -2.71 -13.04 -30.88
N LEU A 55 -2.15 -11.96 -30.33
CA LEU A 55 -0.75 -11.60 -30.46
C LEU A 55 -0.03 -11.86 -29.15
N CYS A 56 1.16 -12.44 -29.22
CA CYS A 56 2.07 -12.56 -28.08
C CYS A 56 3.47 -12.07 -28.46
N ARG A 57 4.32 -11.71 -27.49
CA ARG A 57 5.74 -11.48 -27.78
C ARG A 57 6.37 -12.77 -28.29
N ARG A 58 7.32 -12.66 -29.24
CA ARG A 58 7.99 -13.85 -29.80
C ARG A 58 8.65 -14.72 -28.75
N GLY A 59 9.30 -14.12 -27.74
CA GLY A 59 9.92 -14.85 -26.63
C GLY A 59 8.94 -15.69 -25.82
N ASN A 60 7.69 -15.25 -25.68
CA ASN A 60 6.63 -15.91 -24.92
C ASN A 60 5.85 -16.95 -25.74
N LEU A 61 6.14 -17.13 -27.04
CA LEU A 61 5.42 -18.09 -27.87
C LEU A 61 5.55 -19.53 -27.33
N LYS A 62 6.65 -19.85 -26.64
CA LYS A 62 6.89 -21.15 -25.98
C LYS A 62 5.91 -21.43 -24.82
N GLU A 63 5.28 -20.40 -24.26
CA GLU A 63 4.30 -20.51 -23.17
C GLU A 63 2.90 -20.87 -23.71
N ILE A 64 2.70 -20.79 -25.03
CA ILE A 64 1.43 -21.07 -25.67
C ILE A 64 1.43 -22.51 -26.16
N SER A 65 0.46 -23.30 -25.66
CA SER A 65 0.31 -24.71 -25.99
C SER A 65 -0.70 -24.97 -27.10
N ASP A 66 -1.73 -24.12 -27.22
CA ASP A 66 -2.74 -24.25 -28.27
C ASP A 66 -3.45 -22.93 -28.56
N CYS A 67 -3.93 -22.77 -29.80
CA CYS A 67 -4.87 -21.72 -30.18
C CYS A 67 -5.90 -22.28 -31.16
N LYS A 68 -7.19 -22.13 -30.85
CA LYS A 68 -8.29 -22.70 -31.65
C LYS A 68 -9.51 -21.79 -31.64
N VAL A 69 -10.32 -21.91 -32.69
CA VAL A 69 -11.67 -21.31 -32.73
C VAL A 69 -12.72 -22.34 -32.35
N VAL A 70 -13.68 -21.96 -31.51
CA VAL A 70 -14.82 -22.81 -31.09
C VAL A 70 -15.99 -22.59 -32.05
N VAL A 71 -16.46 -23.66 -32.69
CA VAL A 71 -17.49 -23.60 -33.76
C VAL A 71 -18.92 -23.72 -33.21
N GLY A 72 -19.11 -24.32 -32.04
CA GLY A 72 -20.43 -24.68 -31.48
C GLY A 72 -21.04 -23.72 -30.45
N GLU A 73 -20.28 -22.72 -29.97
CA GLU A 73 -20.74 -21.75 -28.97
C GLU A 73 -20.72 -20.34 -29.59
N SER A 74 -21.85 -19.90 -30.14
CA SER A 74 -21.98 -18.57 -30.76
C SER A 74 -22.38 -17.53 -29.73
N VAL A 75 -21.40 -16.81 -29.16
CA VAL A 75 -21.67 -15.59 -28.37
C VAL A 75 -22.21 -14.46 -29.27
N ALA A 76 -21.87 -14.47 -30.56
CA ALA A 76 -22.38 -13.57 -31.59
C ALA A 76 -22.73 -14.34 -32.87
N ARG A 77 -23.71 -13.87 -33.66
CA ARG A 77 -24.19 -14.55 -34.88
C ARG A 77 -23.13 -14.69 -35.99
N GLN A 78 -22.15 -13.80 -36.04
CA GLN A 78 -21.14 -13.75 -37.12
C GLN A 78 -19.71 -14.03 -36.64
N HIS A 79 -19.38 -13.71 -35.37
CA HIS A 79 -18.05 -13.93 -34.79
C HIS A 79 -18.00 -15.22 -33.98
N ARG A 80 -16.89 -15.94 -34.10
CA ARG A 80 -16.59 -17.17 -33.37
C ARG A 80 -15.51 -16.92 -32.33
N MET A 81 -15.65 -17.57 -31.19
CA MET A 81 -14.74 -17.39 -30.06
C MET A 81 -13.35 -18.00 -30.34
N VAL A 82 -12.30 -17.19 -30.17
CA VAL A 82 -10.90 -17.61 -30.25
C VAL A 82 -10.40 -17.94 -28.85
N VAL A 83 -9.88 -19.15 -28.65
CA VAL A 83 -9.37 -19.64 -27.37
C VAL A 83 -7.88 -19.91 -27.50
N CYS A 84 -7.08 -19.30 -26.63
CA CYS A 84 -5.65 -19.55 -26.49
C CYS A 84 -5.37 -20.25 -25.15
N ARG A 85 -4.71 -21.41 -25.21
CA ARG A 85 -4.25 -22.14 -24.02
C ARG A 85 -2.79 -21.79 -23.75
N MET A 86 -2.55 -21.07 -22.66
CA MET A 86 -1.21 -20.69 -22.22
C MET A 86 -0.87 -21.33 -20.87
N THR A 87 0.40 -21.68 -20.68
CA THR A 87 0.96 -22.18 -19.44
C THR A 87 2.00 -21.18 -18.94
N LEU A 88 1.63 -20.41 -17.92
CA LEU A 88 2.51 -19.42 -17.31
C LEU A 88 3.23 -20.03 -16.11
N MET A 89 4.57 -20.00 -16.15
CA MET A 89 5.39 -20.31 -14.98
C MET A 89 5.31 -19.13 -14.01
N VAL A 90 4.36 -19.18 -13.08
CA VAL A 90 4.30 -18.22 -11.99
C VAL A 90 5.34 -18.62 -10.96
N CYS A 91 6.54 -18.07 -11.09
CA CYS A 91 7.46 -18.01 -9.96
C CYS A 91 6.79 -17.14 -8.90
N LYS A 92 6.06 -17.76 -7.98
CA LYS A 92 5.69 -17.12 -6.73
C LYS A 92 7.01 -16.82 -6.03
N THR A 93 7.56 -15.64 -6.27
CA THR A 93 8.50 -15.05 -5.34
C THR A 93 7.75 -14.92 -4.03
N ASN A 94 7.88 -15.95 -3.19
CA ASN A 94 7.68 -15.87 -1.76
C ASN A 94 8.77 -14.96 -1.21
N ARG A 95 8.76 -13.69 -1.64
CA ARG A 95 9.34 -12.62 -0.85
C ARG A 95 8.44 -12.56 0.37
N LEU A 96 8.76 -13.37 1.37
CA LEU A 96 8.48 -13.03 2.74
C LEU A 96 9.11 -11.67 2.92
N ARG A 97 8.38 -10.59 2.61
CA ARG A 97 8.75 -9.26 3.06
C ARG A 97 8.92 -9.44 4.56
N LYS A 98 10.16 -9.34 5.05
CA LYS A 98 10.43 -9.26 6.47
C LYS A 98 9.74 -7.98 6.91
N ILE A 99 8.48 -8.10 7.31
CA ILE A 99 7.75 -6.99 7.89
C ILE A 99 8.44 -6.75 9.21
N GLU A 100 9.16 -5.64 9.29
CA GLU A 100 9.85 -5.26 10.51
C GLU A 100 8.87 -5.24 11.67
N LYS A 101 9.26 -5.92 12.75
CA LYS A 101 8.45 -5.99 13.95
C LYS A 101 8.54 -4.63 14.64
N LYS A 102 7.45 -3.86 14.59
CA LYS A 102 7.38 -2.56 15.26
C LYS A 102 6.92 -2.68 16.70
N THR A 103 7.39 -1.79 17.57
CA THR A 103 6.92 -1.69 18.96
C THR A 103 5.45 -1.24 18.99
N LYS A 104 4.65 -1.80 19.91
CA LYS A 104 3.20 -1.51 20.00
C LYS A 104 2.90 -0.21 20.76
N TRP A 105 3.43 0.91 20.30
CA TRP A 105 3.33 2.21 20.98
C TRP A 105 1.90 2.70 21.26
N TRP A 106 0.90 2.28 20.46
CA TRP A 106 -0.49 2.64 20.68
C TRP A 106 -1.05 2.15 22.03
N LYS A 107 -0.40 1.17 22.68
CA LYS A 107 -0.76 0.73 24.03
C LYS A 107 -0.51 1.79 25.10
N LEU A 108 0.37 2.77 24.86
CA LEU A 108 0.63 3.89 25.77
C LEU A 108 -0.58 4.82 25.95
N LYS A 109 -1.64 4.65 25.15
CA LYS A 109 -2.93 5.32 25.40
C LYS A 109 -3.63 4.82 26.67
N LYS A 110 -3.29 3.63 27.14
CA LYS A 110 -3.78 3.09 28.41
C LYS A 110 -2.85 3.58 29.52
N GLU A 111 -3.41 4.17 30.57
CA GLU A 111 -2.64 4.72 31.68
C GLU A 111 -1.78 3.65 32.36
N GLU A 112 -2.36 2.47 32.63
CA GLU A 112 -1.67 1.30 33.20
C GLU A 112 -0.39 0.94 32.43
N CYS A 113 -0.46 0.91 31.09
CA CYS A 113 0.70 0.59 30.25
C CYS A 113 1.74 1.72 30.23
N CYS A 114 1.32 2.99 30.38
CA CYS A 114 2.26 4.11 30.48
C CYS A 114 2.98 4.11 31.83
N GLU A 115 2.29 3.81 32.93
CA GLU A 115 2.89 3.67 34.25
C GLU A 115 3.87 2.49 34.32
N GLU A 116 3.46 1.32 33.82
CA GLU A 116 4.35 0.15 33.75
C GLU A 116 5.60 0.45 32.91
N PHE A 117 5.43 1.15 31.79
CA PHE A 117 6.55 1.58 30.95
C PHE A 117 7.48 2.54 31.68
N ARG A 118 6.95 3.57 32.38
CA ARG A 118 7.75 4.49 33.21
C ARG A 118 8.55 3.74 34.28
N GLN A 119 7.91 2.81 34.98
CA GLN A 119 8.53 2.04 36.06
C GLN A 119 9.65 1.15 35.52
N LYS A 120 9.38 0.43 34.43
CA LYS A 120 10.38 -0.45 33.79
C LYS A 120 11.54 0.34 33.18
N LEU A 121 11.28 1.54 32.67
CA LEU A 121 12.34 2.42 32.19
C LEU A 121 13.24 2.90 33.34
N ARG A 122 12.65 3.31 34.47
CA ARG A 122 13.43 3.64 35.68
C ARG A 122 14.26 2.47 36.18
N GLN A 123 13.70 1.26 36.18
CA GLN A 123 14.45 0.04 36.53
C GLN A 123 15.62 -0.21 35.57
N ALA A 124 15.42 -0.03 34.26
CA ALA A 124 16.47 -0.19 33.26
C ALA A 124 17.61 0.84 33.41
N LEU A 125 17.31 2.01 33.99
CA LEU A 125 18.26 3.08 34.30
C LEU A 125 18.84 2.97 35.72
N GLY A 126 18.77 1.80 36.36
CA GLY A 126 19.36 1.57 37.68
C GLY A 126 18.66 2.34 38.81
N GLY A 127 17.39 2.70 38.64
CA GLY A 127 16.62 3.46 39.64
C GLY A 127 16.78 4.99 39.53
N GLN A 128 17.60 5.48 38.59
CA GLN A 128 17.69 6.91 38.31
C GLN A 128 16.42 7.40 37.59
N VAL A 129 15.98 8.61 37.97
CA VAL A 129 14.84 9.30 37.33
C VAL A 129 15.29 10.04 36.05
N VAL A 130 16.59 10.23 35.89
CA VAL A 130 17.21 11.01 34.81
C VAL A 130 17.54 10.09 33.64
N LEU A 131 17.20 10.53 32.43
CA LEU A 131 17.59 9.83 31.21
C LEU A 131 19.09 10.05 30.94
N PRO A 132 19.80 9.08 30.32
CA PRO A 132 21.19 9.26 29.93
C PRO A 132 21.37 10.53 29.10
N ASP A 133 22.48 11.23 29.28
CA ASP A 133 22.75 12.46 28.55
C ASP A 133 22.92 12.23 27.04
N ASP A 134 23.30 11.02 26.63
CA ASP A 134 23.53 10.65 25.23
C ASP A 134 22.24 10.21 24.50
N TRP A 135 22.08 10.67 23.25
CA TRP A 135 20.90 10.36 22.43
C TRP A 135 20.81 8.88 22.09
N GLU A 136 21.92 8.27 21.64
CA GLU A 136 21.92 6.89 21.17
C GLU A 136 21.57 5.91 22.29
N THR A 137 22.16 6.14 23.46
CA THR A 137 21.92 5.37 24.68
C THR A 137 20.46 5.50 25.13
N THR A 138 19.95 6.74 25.22
CA THR A 138 18.56 6.98 25.66
C THR A 138 17.54 6.34 24.72
N VAL A 139 17.73 6.49 23.42
CA VAL A 139 16.85 5.90 22.39
C VAL A 139 16.91 4.38 22.42
N ALA A 140 18.10 3.79 22.59
CA ALA A 140 18.27 2.35 22.70
C ALA A 140 17.49 1.77 23.90
N VAL A 141 17.64 2.38 25.07
CA VAL A 141 16.95 1.99 26.31
C VAL A 141 15.43 2.14 26.19
N ILE A 142 14.95 3.25 25.60
CA ILE A 142 13.53 3.47 25.33
C ILE A 142 12.97 2.39 24.39
N ARG A 143 13.66 2.11 23.28
CA ARG A 143 13.24 1.11 22.30
C ARG A 143 13.19 -0.29 22.91
N GLU A 144 14.22 -0.67 23.67
CA GLU A 144 14.28 -1.97 24.32
C GLU A 144 13.19 -2.14 25.37
N THR A 145 13.01 -1.12 26.22
CA THR A 145 11.96 -1.11 27.25
C THR A 145 10.57 -1.17 26.62
N GLY A 146 10.34 -0.40 25.55
CA GLY A 146 9.07 -0.41 24.81
C GLY A 146 8.77 -1.78 24.20
N ARG A 147 9.79 -2.45 23.63
CA ARG A 147 9.65 -3.81 23.12
C ARG A 147 9.34 -4.83 24.22
N LYS A 148 9.95 -4.71 25.40
CA LYS A 148 9.71 -5.60 26.55
C LYS A 148 8.31 -5.42 27.14
N VAL A 149 7.88 -4.18 27.40
CA VAL A 149 6.60 -3.88 28.07
C VAL A 149 5.41 -3.96 27.11
N LEU A 150 5.48 -3.24 25.98
CA LEU A 150 4.35 -3.14 25.07
C LEU A 150 4.29 -4.34 24.11
N GLY A 151 5.41 -5.04 23.95
CA GLY A 151 5.59 -6.11 22.99
C GLY A 151 5.82 -5.58 21.58
N VAL A 152 6.19 -6.50 20.69
CA VAL A 152 6.36 -6.22 19.26
C VAL A 152 5.17 -6.72 18.44
N SER A 153 4.86 -6.01 17.35
CA SER A 153 3.92 -6.48 16.35
C SER A 153 4.45 -7.80 15.74
N SER A 154 3.55 -8.75 15.48
CA SER A 154 3.90 -10.05 14.91
C SER A 154 4.37 -9.97 13.45
N GLY A 155 4.37 -8.77 12.83
CA GLY A 155 4.65 -8.55 11.41
C GLY A 155 3.56 -9.11 10.48
N ARG A 156 2.93 -10.22 10.86
CA ARG A 156 1.66 -10.67 10.32
C ARG A 156 0.54 -9.87 10.98
N ARG A 157 -0.31 -9.23 10.17
CA ARG A 157 -1.71 -9.03 10.56
C ARG A 157 -2.17 -10.42 10.99
N LYS A 158 -2.50 -10.63 12.28
CA LYS A 158 -3.44 -11.69 12.56
C LYS A 158 -4.62 -11.33 11.66
N GLU A 159 -4.87 -12.13 10.64
CA GLU A 159 -6.25 -12.31 10.26
C GLU A 159 -6.88 -12.73 11.58
N ASP A 160 -7.59 -11.81 12.23
CA ASP A 160 -8.44 -12.17 13.34
C ASP A 160 -9.48 -13.11 12.71
N LYS A 161 -9.10 -14.39 12.63
CA LYS A 161 -9.94 -15.52 12.21
C LYS A 161 -10.79 -16.01 13.36
N GLU A 162 -10.99 -15.18 14.37
CA GLU A 162 -12.25 -15.19 15.08
C GLU A 162 -13.04 -14.06 14.45
N THR A 163 -13.70 -14.45 13.36
CA THR A 163 -14.57 -13.63 12.53
C THR A 163 -15.32 -12.64 13.41
N TRP A 164 -15.33 -11.36 13.06
CA TRP A 164 -15.96 -10.23 13.77
C TRP A 164 -17.42 -10.41 14.25
N TRP A 165 -18.06 -11.52 13.89
CA TRP A 165 -19.39 -11.98 14.32
C TRP A 165 -19.36 -13.17 15.31
N TRP A 166 -18.20 -13.66 15.71
CA TRP A 166 -18.02 -14.81 16.59
C TRP A 166 -18.27 -14.41 18.05
N ASN A 167 -19.11 -15.17 18.75
CA ASN A 167 -19.48 -14.91 20.14
C ASN A 167 -19.46 -16.22 20.96
N GLU A 168 -19.59 -16.09 22.29
CA GLU A 168 -19.56 -17.24 23.21
C GLU A 168 -20.69 -18.24 22.92
N GLU A 169 -21.86 -17.77 22.50
CA GLU A 169 -23.02 -18.60 22.15
C GLU A 169 -22.75 -19.52 20.95
N VAL A 170 -22.07 -19.00 19.91
CA VAL A 170 -21.64 -19.77 18.74
C VAL A 170 -20.54 -20.76 19.14
N GLN A 171 -19.61 -20.35 20.01
CA GLN A 171 -18.54 -21.21 20.49
C GLN A 171 -19.08 -22.41 21.27
N ASP A 172 -19.96 -22.19 22.25
CA ASP A 172 -20.61 -23.24 23.03
C ASP A 172 -21.45 -24.17 22.12
N SER A 173 -22.22 -23.60 21.18
CA SER A 173 -23.00 -24.39 20.22
C SER A 173 -22.11 -25.29 19.34
N VAL A 174 -20.95 -24.79 18.89
CA VAL A 174 -19.98 -25.57 18.11
C VAL A 174 -19.31 -26.66 18.96
N GLN A 175 -19.01 -26.38 20.23
CA GLN A 175 -18.47 -27.37 21.17
C GLN A 175 -19.47 -28.50 21.42
N ARG A 176 -20.73 -28.19 21.70
CA ARG A 176 -21.81 -29.19 21.86
C ARG A 176 -21.98 -30.06 20.63
N LYS A 177 -21.97 -29.47 19.43
CA LYS A 177 -21.99 -30.22 18.16
C LYS A 177 -20.79 -31.16 18.03
N ARG A 178 -19.59 -30.74 18.45
CA ARG A 178 -18.38 -31.59 18.42
C ARG A 178 -18.51 -32.77 19.39
N LEU A 179 -19.06 -32.56 20.58
CA LEU A 179 -19.31 -33.63 21.56
C LEU A 179 -20.33 -34.64 21.04
N ALA A 180 -21.46 -34.18 20.47
CA ALA A 180 -22.45 -35.06 19.87
C ALA A 180 -21.91 -35.83 18.65
N LYS A 181 -21.02 -35.22 17.86
CA LYS A 181 -20.33 -35.92 16.77
C LYS A 181 -19.45 -37.06 17.29
N LYS A 182 -18.69 -36.83 18.38
CA LYS A 182 -17.88 -37.87 19.03
C LYS A 182 -18.76 -39.01 19.56
N LYS A 183 -19.88 -38.71 20.21
CA LYS A 183 -20.85 -39.73 20.66
C LYS A 183 -21.41 -40.56 19.50
N TRP A 184 -21.81 -39.91 18.40
CA TRP A 184 -22.27 -40.62 17.20
C TRP A 184 -21.16 -41.47 16.56
N ASP A 185 -19.92 -41.00 16.55
CA ASP A 185 -18.79 -41.76 16.00
C ASP A 185 -18.44 -43.00 16.83
N MET A 186 -18.74 -43.01 18.13
CA MET A 186 -18.55 -44.16 19.03
C MET A 186 -19.68 -45.19 18.92
N ASP A 187 -20.93 -44.76 19.11
CA ASP A 187 -22.05 -45.70 19.30
C ASP A 187 -22.81 -46.00 18.00
N ARG A 188 -22.67 -45.14 16.97
CA ARG A 188 -23.35 -45.19 15.66
C ARG A 188 -24.87 -45.43 15.68
N THR A 189 -25.54 -45.09 16.79
CA THR A 189 -27.01 -45.17 16.91
C THR A 189 -27.72 -44.07 16.10
N GLU A 190 -28.97 -44.33 15.69
CA GLU A 190 -29.77 -43.34 14.95
C GLU A 190 -30.18 -42.16 15.84
N GLU A 191 -30.36 -42.37 17.15
CA GLU A 191 -30.60 -41.33 18.15
C GLU A 191 -29.44 -40.32 18.21
N ASN A 192 -28.20 -40.81 18.34
CA ASN A 192 -27.01 -39.96 18.35
C ASN A 192 -26.81 -39.24 17.01
N ARG A 193 -27.20 -39.86 15.89
CA ARG A 193 -27.18 -39.23 14.57
C ARG A 193 -28.20 -38.09 14.47
N GLN A 194 -29.39 -38.27 15.03
CA GLN A 194 -30.43 -37.26 15.06
C GLN A 194 -30.04 -36.09 15.96
N GLU A 195 -29.50 -36.35 17.16
CA GLU A 195 -28.97 -35.34 18.08
C GLU A 195 -27.88 -34.49 17.40
N TYR A 196 -26.93 -35.15 16.70
CA TYR A 196 -25.89 -34.46 15.94
C TYR A 196 -26.47 -33.56 14.83
N LYS A 197 -27.45 -34.04 14.05
CA LYS A 197 -28.10 -33.25 12.99
C LYS A 197 -28.84 -32.03 13.56
N GLU A 198 -29.52 -32.18 14.69
CA GLU A 198 -30.22 -31.08 15.36
C GLU A 198 -29.25 -30.02 15.87
N LEU A 199 -28.16 -30.44 16.52
CA LEU A 199 -27.09 -29.53 16.95
C LEU A 199 -26.38 -28.87 15.76
N GLN A 200 -26.24 -29.56 14.63
CA GLN A 200 -25.72 -28.97 13.40
C GLN A 200 -26.64 -27.87 12.86
N ARG A 201 -27.96 -28.09 12.86
CA ARG A 201 -28.96 -27.06 12.48
C ARG A 201 -28.96 -25.90 13.46
N ARG A 202 -28.83 -26.17 14.77
CA ARG A 202 -28.73 -25.15 15.82
C ARG A 202 -27.49 -24.26 15.62
N VAL A 203 -26.32 -24.84 15.38
CA VAL A 203 -25.10 -24.09 15.06
C VAL A 203 -25.30 -23.21 13.83
N LYS A 204 -25.92 -23.70 12.75
CA LYS A 204 -26.19 -22.88 11.57
C LYS A 204 -27.09 -21.67 11.89
N ARG A 205 -28.12 -21.86 12.73
CA ARG A 205 -29.02 -20.78 13.19
C ARG A 205 -28.27 -19.76 14.04
N GLU A 206 -27.52 -20.19 15.04
CA GLU A 206 -26.74 -19.29 15.90
C GLU A 206 -25.68 -18.51 15.11
N MET A 207 -24.99 -19.17 14.18
CA MET A 207 -24.05 -18.47 13.28
C MET A 207 -24.76 -17.41 12.42
N SER A 208 -25.96 -17.69 11.93
CA SER A 208 -26.74 -16.73 11.14
C SER A 208 -27.18 -15.55 12.00
N LYS A 209 -27.66 -15.81 13.23
CA LYS A 209 -28.09 -14.81 14.19
C LYS A 209 -26.93 -13.91 14.63
N ALA A 210 -25.78 -14.49 14.95
CA ALA A 210 -24.58 -13.76 15.33
C ALA A 210 -24.03 -12.90 14.19
N LYS A 211 -24.04 -13.42 12.95
CA LYS A 211 -23.71 -12.63 11.75
C LYS A 211 -24.66 -11.47 11.56
N GLN A 212 -25.97 -11.70 11.66
CA GLN A 212 -26.98 -10.67 11.47
C GLN A 212 -26.82 -9.56 12.52
N LYS A 213 -26.74 -9.94 13.80
CA LYS A 213 -26.54 -8.99 14.90
C LYS A 213 -25.28 -8.15 14.70
N ALA A 214 -24.17 -8.78 14.32
CA ALA A 214 -22.94 -8.05 14.07
C ALA A 214 -23.08 -7.08 12.88
N TYR A 215 -23.77 -7.46 11.80
CA TYR A 215 -24.07 -6.56 10.68
C TYR A 215 -24.95 -5.39 11.14
N ASP A 216 -26.00 -5.65 11.91
CA ASP A 216 -26.92 -4.61 12.40
C ASP A 216 -26.18 -3.59 13.30
N GLU A 217 -25.31 -4.06 14.20
CA GLU A 217 -24.43 -3.22 15.02
C GLU A 217 -23.44 -2.42 14.16
N LEU A 218 -22.88 -3.05 13.12
CA LEU A 218 -21.99 -2.37 12.18
C LEU A 218 -22.74 -1.26 11.43
N TYR A 219 -23.94 -1.53 10.90
CA TYR A 219 -24.74 -0.53 10.19
C TYR A 219 -25.18 0.62 11.11
N THR A 220 -25.63 0.31 12.32
CA THR A 220 -25.98 1.31 13.33
C THR A 220 -24.79 2.23 13.63
N ARG A 221 -23.58 1.66 13.71
CA ARG A 221 -22.37 2.45 13.93
C ARG A 221 -21.98 3.27 12.70
N LEU A 222 -22.23 2.81 11.48
CA LEU A 222 -21.95 3.55 10.25
C LEU A 222 -22.75 4.86 10.15
N ASP A 223 -23.92 4.94 10.78
CA ASP A 223 -24.74 6.15 10.88
C ASP A 223 -24.18 7.19 11.87
N THR A 224 -23.12 6.85 12.61
CA THR A 224 -22.45 7.76 13.55
C THR A 224 -21.22 8.42 12.91
N ARG A 225 -20.84 9.59 13.43
CA ARG A 225 -19.61 10.31 13.02
C ARG A 225 -18.32 9.50 13.25
N GLU A 226 -18.35 8.52 14.14
CA GLU A 226 -17.23 7.59 14.39
C GLU A 226 -17.16 6.46 13.34
N GLY A 227 -18.31 6.03 12.81
CA GLY A 227 -18.44 4.99 11.78
C GLY A 227 -18.02 5.41 10.38
N GLU A 228 -17.92 6.71 10.10
CA GLU A 228 -17.44 7.23 8.80
C GLU A 228 -16.06 6.62 8.43
N LYS A 229 -15.17 6.46 9.42
CA LYS A 229 -13.85 5.83 9.24
C LYS A 229 -13.93 4.34 8.91
N ASP A 230 -14.94 3.64 9.44
CA ASP A 230 -15.19 2.23 9.15
C ASP A 230 -15.77 2.06 7.74
N LEU A 231 -16.61 2.98 7.27
CA LEU A 231 -17.10 3.03 5.89
C LEU A 231 -15.93 3.14 4.89
N TYR A 232 -15.02 4.09 5.11
CA TYR A 232 -13.84 4.24 4.26
C TYR A 232 -12.94 3.00 4.32
N ARG A 233 -12.86 2.32 5.46
CA ARG A 233 -12.10 1.06 5.59
C ARG A 233 -12.72 -0.05 4.75
N LEU A 234 -14.04 -0.23 4.82
CA LEU A 234 -14.81 -1.20 4.06
C LEU A 234 -14.72 -0.94 2.55
N ALA A 235 -14.88 0.31 2.13
CA ALA A 235 -14.75 0.72 0.73
C ALA A 235 -13.34 0.42 0.18
N ARG A 236 -12.28 0.77 0.94
CA ARG A 236 -10.88 0.45 0.56
C ARG A 236 -10.56 -1.04 0.57
N GLN A 237 -11.32 -1.84 1.32
CA GLN A 237 -11.16 -3.29 1.31
C GLN A 237 -11.80 -3.88 0.05
N ARG A 238 -13.05 -3.52 -0.26
CA ARG A 238 -13.72 -3.93 -1.50
C ARG A 238 -12.94 -3.52 -2.75
N ASP A 239 -12.42 -2.28 -2.78
CA ASP A 239 -11.56 -1.80 -3.87
C ASP A 239 -10.25 -2.59 -4.01
N ARG A 240 -9.71 -3.14 -2.91
CA ARG A 240 -8.53 -4.00 -2.95
C ARG A 240 -8.85 -5.42 -3.39
N ASP A 241 -9.96 -5.98 -2.91
CA ASP A 241 -10.40 -7.33 -3.23
C ASP A 241 -10.85 -7.45 -4.69
N GLY A 242 -11.34 -6.36 -5.30
CA GLY A 242 -11.68 -6.28 -6.73
C GLY A 242 -10.51 -5.97 -7.68
N LYS A 243 -9.26 -5.91 -7.19
CA LYS A 243 -8.08 -5.63 -8.01
C LYS A 243 -7.20 -6.87 -8.12
N ASP A 244 -7.16 -7.48 -9.30
CA ASP A 244 -6.29 -8.61 -9.62
C ASP A 244 -4.78 -8.26 -9.54
N VAL A 245 -4.45 -6.97 -9.64
CA VAL A 245 -3.07 -6.46 -9.55
C VAL A 245 -3.02 -5.30 -8.55
N GLN A 246 -2.41 -5.54 -7.39
CA GLN A 246 -2.49 -4.59 -6.27
C GLN A 246 -1.55 -3.38 -6.41
N GLN A 247 -0.37 -3.53 -7.02
CA GLN A 247 0.54 -2.43 -7.35
C GLN A 247 1.48 -2.86 -8.50
N VAL A 248 1.30 -2.31 -9.70
CA VAL A 248 2.44 -2.23 -10.64
C VAL A 248 3.09 -0.88 -10.37
N ARG A 249 4.25 -0.88 -9.68
CA ARG A 249 5.05 0.33 -9.48
C ARG A 249 5.80 0.62 -10.77
N VAL A 250 5.08 1.17 -11.73
CA VAL A 250 5.63 1.56 -13.02
C VAL A 250 6.03 3.02 -12.97
N ILE A 251 7.28 3.33 -13.26
CA ILE A 251 7.78 4.70 -13.34
C ILE A 251 8.47 4.87 -14.69
N LYS A 252 8.39 6.06 -15.28
CA LYS A 252 9.14 6.38 -16.49
C LYS A 252 10.53 6.92 -16.14
N ASP A 253 11.54 6.48 -16.87
CA ASP A 253 12.85 7.14 -16.83
C ASP A 253 12.82 8.51 -17.53
N ARG A 254 13.99 9.16 -17.63
CA ARG A 254 14.12 10.47 -18.30
C ARG A 254 13.73 10.40 -19.77
N ASP A 255 13.99 9.28 -20.42
CA ASP A 255 13.72 9.03 -21.84
C ASP A 255 12.29 8.56 -22.10
N GLY A 256 11.44 8.54 -21.06
CA GLY A 256 10.04 8.14 -21.15
C GLY A 256 9.82 6.62 -21.21
N ARG A 257 10.87 5.80 -21.06
CA ARG A 257 10.78 4.34 -21.03
C ARG A 257 10.26 3.86 -19.70
N VAL A 258 9.49 2.78 -19.77
CA VAL A 258 8.76 2.24 -18.64
C VAL A 258 9.65 1.29 -17.82
N LEU A 259 9.95 1.67 -16.58
CA LEU A 259 10.66 0.86 -15.58
C LEU A 259 9.68 0.02 -14.76
N THR A 260 9.96 -1.28 -14.67
CA THR A 260 9.11 -2.26 -13.97
C THR A 260 9.83 -3.02 -12.85
N SER A 261 11.17 -3.04 -12.87
CA SER A 261 11.99 -3.66 -11.82
C SER A 261 12.13 -2.73 -10.60
N GLU A 262 12.07 -3.30 -9.39
CA GLU A 262 12.18 -2.53 -8.13
C GLU A 262 13.48 -1.73 -8.00
N GLU A 263 14.62 -2.31 -8.38
CA GLU A 263 15.93 -1.63 -8.33
C GLU A 263 15.98 -0.41 -9.25
N SER A 264 15.54 -0.54 -10.50
CA SER A 264 15.51 0.58 -11.44
C SER A 264 14.52 1.66 -11.00
N VAL A 265 13.39 1.28 -10.39
CA VAL A 265 12.44 2.23 -9.82
C VAL A 265 13.05 2.99 -8.63
N GLN A 266 13.77 2.30 -7.74
CA GLN A 266 14.48 2.95 -6.62
C GLN A 266 15.58 3.89 -7.12
N ARG A 267 16.37 3.48 -8.11
CA ARG A 267 17.41 4.30 -8.73
C ARG A 267 16.82 5.55 -9.36
N ARG A 268 15.71 5.41 -10.10
CA ARG A 268 15.00 6.55 -10.71
C ARG A 268 14.47 7.54 -9.66
N TRP A 269 13.98 7.04 -8.52
CA TRP A 269 13.58 7.88 -7.39
C TRP A 269 14.75 8.60 -6.74
N LYS A 270 15.88 7.89 -6.56
CA LYS A 270 17.12 8.48 -6.04
C LYS A 270 17.56 9.65 -6.92
N GLU A 271 17.69 9.43 -8.22
CA GLU A 271 18.04 10.47 -9.19
C GLU A 271 17.06 11.66 -9.12
N TYR A 272 15.75 11.40 -9.09
CA TYR A 272 14.74 12.45 -9.03
C TYR A 272 14.87 13.33 -7.76
N PHE A 273 15.07 12.72 -6.60
CA PHE A 273 15.19 13.46 -5.35
C PHE A 273 16.56 14.10 -5.16
N GLU A 274 17.63 13.51 -5.69
CA GLU A 274 18.96 14.13 -5.71
C GLU A 274 18.94 15.43 -6.51
N GLU A 275 18.28 15.46 -7.67
CA GLU A 275 18.06 16.70 -8.42
C GLU A 275 17.16 17.66 -7.66
N LEU A 276 15.98 17.20 -7.23
CA LEU A 276 14.99 18.08 -6.60
C LEU A 276 15.49 18.74 -5.31
N MET A 277 16.30 18.05 -4.51
CA MET A 277 16.74 18.51 -3.20
C MET A 277 18.07 19.26 -3.23
N ASN A 278 18.89 19.08 -4.28
CA ASN A 278 20.22 19.69 -4.40
C ASN A 278 20.36 20.67 -5.57
N GLU A 279 19.34 20.83 -6.43
CA GLU A 279 19.27 22.01 -7.29
C GLU A 279 19.22 23.26 -6.41
N GLU A 280 20.33 24.00 -6.36
CA GLU A 280 20.39 25.33 -5.75
C GLU A 280 19.27 26.18 -6.35
N ASN A 281 18.23 26.44 -5.57
CA ASN A 281 17.25 27.44 -5.96
C ASN A 281 18.02 28.75 -6.13
N GLU A 282 17.86 29.46 -7.26
CA GLU A 282 18.52 30.77 -7.47
C GLU A 282 18.25 31.79 -6.34
N ARG A 283 17.19 31.56 -5.54
CA ARG A 283 16.84 32.33 -4.34
C ARG A 283 17.85 32.20 -3.20
N GLU A 284 18.71 31.18 -3.23
CA GLU A 284 19.67 30.85 -2.17
C GLU A 284 21.10 31.23 -2.55
N LYS A 285 21.29 32.10 -3.56
CA LYS A 285 22.52 32.89 -3.66
C LYS A 285 22.62 33.70 -2.38
N ARG A 286 23.36 33.17 -1.40
CA ARG A 286 23.76 33.90 -0.20
C ARG A 286 24.27 35.25 -0.70
N VAL A 287 23.61 36.33 -0.28
CA VAL A 287 24.06 37.67 -0.62
C VAL A 287 25.46 37.80 -0.05
N GLU A 288 26.47 37.81 -0.92
CA GLU A 288 27.85 38.07 -0.52
C GLU A 288 27.86 39.46 0.13
N GLY A 289 28.22 39.52 1.41
CA GLY A 289 28.29 40.77 2.18
C GLY A 289 27.26 40.93 3.32
N VAL A 290 26.49 39.90 3.69
CA VAL A 290 25.77 39.94 4.98
C VAL A 290 26.78 39.73 6.10
N ASN A 291 27.07 40.79 6.84
CA ASN A 291 27.81 40.71 8.10
C ASN A 291 27.07 39.73 9.01
N SER A 292 27.65 38.54 9.23
CA SER A 292 27.18 37.59 10.23
C SER A 292 27.33 38.26 11.59
N VAL A 293 26.25 38.84 12.11
CA VAL A 293 26.22 39.28 13.50
C VAL A 293 26.24 37.99 14.31
N GLU A 294 27.37 37.69 14.97
CA GLU A 294 27.45 36.64 15.98
C GLU A 294 26.52 37.03 17.13
N GLN A 295 25.25 36.65 17.01
CA GLN A 295 24.27 36.82 18.05
C GLN A 295 24.35 35.57 18.93
N GLU A 296 24.70 35.76 20.21
CA GLU A 296 24.60 34.68 21.19
C GLU A 296 23.17 34.13 21.19
N VAL A 297 23.03 32.85 20.87
CA VAL A 297 21.73 32.18 20.87
C VAL A 297 21.38 31.87 22.32
N ASP A 298 20.27 32.44 22.80
CA ASP A 298 19.75 32.15 24.14
C ASP A 298 19.52 30.65 24.34
N LYS A 299 19.88 30.14 25.53
CA LYS A 299 19.64 28.74 25.89
C LYS A 299 18.14 28.43 25.92
N ILE A 300 17.78 27.32 25.30
CA ILE A 300 16.41 26.78 25.29
C ILE A 300 16.00 26.46 26.72
N ARG A 301 14.83 26.96 27.13
CA ARG A 301 14.30 26.78 28.49
C ARG A 301 13.41 25.54 28.59
N LYS A 302 13.38 24.91 29.77
CA LYS A 302 12.49 23.76 30.06
C LYS A 302 11.01 24.08 29.77
N ASP A 303 10.57 25.31 30.03
CA ASP A 303 9.20 25.74 29.78
C ASP A 303 8.83 25.76 28.29
N GLU A 304 9.78 26.09 27.42
CA GLU A 304 9.58 26.09 25.97
C GLU A 304 9.38 24.67 25.46
N VAL A 305 10.24 23.75 25.91
CA VAL A 305 10.14 22.32 25.59
C VAL A 305 8.82 21.74 26.12
N ARG A 306 8.41 22.08 27.34
CA ARG A 306 7.13 21.65 27.92
C ARG A 306 5.94 22.15 27.11
N LYS A 307 5.94 23.42 26.71
CA LYS A 307 4.90 24.02 25.85
C LYS A 307 4.89 23.36 24.47
N ALA A 308 6.04 23.10 23.87
CA ALA A 308 6.16 22.44 22.57
C ALA A 308 5.59 21.02 22.61
N LEU A 309 6.00 20.20 23.58
CA LEU A 309 5.49 18.83 23.76
C LEU A 309 3.96 18.81 23.94
N LYS A 310 3.39 19.76 24.69
CA LYS A 310 1.95 19.88 24.88
C LYS A 310 1.20 20.23 23.58
N ARG A 311 1.81 21.07 22.72
CA ARG A 311 1.22 21.48 21.43
C ARG A 311 1.32 20.42 20.33
N MET A 312 2.30 19.51 20.41
CA MET A 312 2.48 18.47 19.39
C MET A 312 1.29 17.51 19.34
N LYS A 313 0.79 17.20 18.14
CA LYS A 313 -0.31 16.25 17.94
C LYS A 313 0.19 14.81 18.01
N SER A 314 -0.51 13.96 18.75
CA SER A 314 -0.28 12.51 18.80
C SER A 314 -0.71 11.83 17.49
N GLY A 315 -0.20 10.64 17.19
CA GLY A 315 -0.53 9.86 16.00
C GLY A 315 0.16 10.34 14.71
N LYS A 316 1.26 11.08 14.84
CA LYS A 316 2.11 11.45 13.70
C LYS A 316 2.99 10.28 13.28
N ALA A 317 3.46 10.31 12.04
CA ALA A 317 4.40 9.31 11.55
C ALA A 317 5.70 9.39 12.36
N VAL A 318 6.20 8.24 12.79
CA VAL A 318 7.50 8.12 13.45
C VAL A 318 8.62 8.28 12.44
N GLY A 319 9.73 8.88 12.88
CA GLY A 319 10.94 9.00 12.07
C GLY A 319 11.68 7.67 11.96
N PRO A 320 12.91 7.69 11.42
CA PRO A 320 13.82 6.55 11.48
C PRO A 320 14.11 6.10 12.92
N ASP A 321 13.84 6.98 13.89
CA ASP A 321 14.05 6.72 15.30
C ASP A 321 13.05 5.72 15.92
N ASP A 322 11.93 5.42 15.24
CA ASP A 322 10.81 4.59 15.72
C ASP A 322 10.27 5.01 17.10
N ILE A 323 10.43 6.29 17.49
CA ILE A 323 9.93 6.83 18.76
C ILE A 323 8.82 7.86 18.48
N PRO A 324 7.56 7.55 18.82
CA PRO A 324 6.47 8.51 18.65
C PRO A 324 6.44 9.55 19.77
N VAL A 325 5.78 10.69 19.52
CA VAL A 325 5.64 11.78 20.50
C VAL A 325 4.95 11.34 21.79
N GLU A 326 4.11 10.33 21.71
CA GLU A 326 3.44 9.68 22.84
C GLU A 326 4.42 9.15 23.89
N VAL A 327 5.62 8.71 23.48
CA VAL A 327 6.66 8.27 24.41
C VAL A 327 7.16 9.46 25.23
N TRP A 328 7.53 10.56 24.57
CA TRP A 328 8.01 11.77 25.25
C TRP A 328 6.95 12.38 26.17
N LYS A 329 5.68 12.36 25.75
CA LYS A 329 4.55 12.75 26.60
C LYS A 329 4.36 11.83 27.80
N CYS A 330 4.50 10.52 27.60
CA CYS A 330 4.45 9.56 28.70
C CYS A 330 5.61 9.80 29.68
N LEU A 331 6.82 10.16 29.24
CA LEU A 331 7.94 10.38 30.17
C LEU A 331 7.85 11.67 31.01
N GLY A 332 7.03 12.64 30.61
CA GLY A 332 6.76 13.84 31.42
C GLY A 332 8.03 14.68 31.65
N GLU A 333 8.29 15.07 32.91
CA GLU A 333 9.43 15.94 33.26
C GLU A 333 10.79 15.34 32.89
N ALA A 334 10.98 14.01 33.01
CA ALA A 334 12.23 13.38 32.61
C ALA A 334 12.56 13.60 31.13
N ALA A 335 11.53 13.62 30.26
CA ALA A 335 11.71 13.96 28.85
C ALA A 335 11.99 15.45 28.64
N VAL A 336 11.36 16.33 29.42
CA VAL A 336 11.62 17.79 29.33
C VAL A 336 13.07 18.08 29.68
N GLU A 337 13.59 17.50 30.76
CA GLU A 337 14.98 17.70 31.19
C GLU A 337 15.97 17.19 30.16
N PHE A 338 15.79 15.95 29.68
CA PHE A 338 16.63 15.35 28.67
C PHE A 338 16.62 16.13 27.34
N LEU A 339 15.44 16.45 26.81
CA LEU A 339 15.33 17.16 25.54
C LEU A 339 15.90 18.57 25.64
N THR A 340 15.75 19.25 26.77
CA THR A 340 16.35 20.57 26.99
C THR A 340 17.88 20.51 27.00
N SER A 341 18.45 19.53 27.71
CA SER A 341 19.91 19.28 27.72
C SER A 341 20.42 18.95 26.31
N LEU A 342 19.73 18.06 25.61
CA LEU A 342 20.07 17.64 24.26
C LEU A 342 20.03 18.80 23.27
N PHE A 343 18.95 19.59 23.25
CA PHE A 343 18.83 20.70 22.30
C PHE A 343 19.90 21.77 22.54
N ASN A 344 20.18 22.12 23.80
CA ASN A 344 21.24 23.08 24.11
C ASN A 344 22.62 22.54 23.70
N ARG A 345 22.88 21.24 23.88
CA ARG A 345 24.13 20.62 23.39
C ARG A 345 24.25 20.65 21.87
N VAL A 346 23.14 20.43 21.15
CA VAL A 346 23.12 20.54 19.68
C VAL A 346 23.41 21.97 19.24
N LEU A 347 22.88 22.98 19.94
CA LEU A 347 23.18 24.38 19.68
C LEU A 347 24.66 24.73 19.99
N GLU A 348 25.19 24.29 21.13
CA GLU A 348 26.56 24.58 21.56
C GLU A 348 27.62 23.85 20.71
N SER A 349 27.35 22.61 20.31
CA SER A 349 28.31 21.78 19.54
C SER A 349 28.13 21.85 18.03
N GLU A 350 27.04 22.46 17.56
CA GLU A 350 26.59 22.47 16.15
C GLU A 350 26.47 21.07 15.51
N ARG A 351 26.40 20.02 16.34
CA ARG A 351 26.35 18.62 15.91
C ARG A 351 25.02 18.00 16.25
N MET A 352 24.23 17.74 15.21
CA MET A 352 22.95 17.03 15.33
C MET A 352 23.16 15.50 15.34
N PRO A 353 22.35 14.72 16.09
CA PRO A 353 22.38 13.27 16.03
C PRO A 353 22.24 12.73 14.61
N GLU A 354 23.06 11.73 14.26
CA GLU A 354 23.09 11.14 12.91
C GLU A 354 21.73 10.55 12.49
N GLU A 355 20.95 10.02 13.44
CA GLU A 355 19.60 9.51 13.14
C GLU A 355 18.66 10.61 12.61
N TRP A 356 18.83 11.86 13.04
CA TRP A 356 17.99 13.00 12.62
C TRP A 356 18.39 13.54 11.25
N ARG A 357 19.62 13.24 10.79
CA ARG A 357 20.07 13.56 9.42
C ARG A 357 19.48 12.63 8.36
N ARG A 358 18.87 11.52 8.79
CA ARG A 358 18.25 10.53 7.89
C ARG A 358 16.76 10.82 7.73
N SER A 359 16.25 10.73 6.50
CA SER A 359 14.81 10.81 6.22
C SER A 359 14.34 9.59 5.43
N VAL A 360 13.12 9.14 5.70
CA VAL A 360 12.48 8.06 4.93
C VAL A 360 11.46 8.69 3.99
N LEU A 361 11.76 8.67 2.69
CA LEU A 361 10.86 9.16 1.66
C LEU A 361 9.87 8.07 1.26
N VAL A 362 8.58 8.31 1.52
CA VAL A 362 7.49 7.45 1.06
C VAL A 362 6.73 8.19 -0.05
N PRO A 363 6.94 7.83 -1.33
CA PRO A 363 6.22 8.48 -2.42
C PRO A 363 4.73 8.12 -2.35
N ILE A 364 3.90 9.12 -2.08
CA ILE A 364 2.45 9.00 -2.11
C ILE A 364 2.00 9.36 -3.51
N THR A 365 1.51 8.37 -4.26
CA THR A 365 0.91 8.64 -5.58
C THR A 365 -0.45 9.29 -5.37
N MET A 366 -0.55 10.58 -5.70
CA MET A 366 -1.83 11.28 -5.77
C MET A 366 -2.59 10.76 -6.99
N LYS A 367 -3.46 9.78 -6.76
CA LYS A 367 -4.16 9.04 -7.80
C LYS A 367 -5.27 9.91 -8.38
N LEU A 368 -5.09 10.40 -9.61
CA LEU A 368 -6.08 10.74 -10.65
C LEU A 368 -7.28 11.64 -10.28
N TRP A 369 -7.97 11.38 -9.17
CA TRP A 369 -9.11 12.10 -8.64
C TRP A 369 -8.80 13.58 -8.36
N GLU A 370 -7.67 13.90 -7.74
CA GLU A 370 -7.27 15.31 -7.54
C GLU A 370 -7.03 16.04 -8.85
N ARG A 371 -6.45 15.38 -9.87
CA ARG A 371 -6.29 15.98 -11.20
C ARG A 371 -7.63 16.20 -11.90
N VAL A 372 -8.61 15.33 -11.69
CA VAL A 372 -9.97 15.46 -12.23
C VAL A 372 -10.75 16.57 -11.49
N VAL A 373 -10.63 16.64 -10.17
CA VAL A 373 -11.26 17.66 -9.32
C VAL A 373 -10.64 19.03 -9.56
N GLU A 374 -9.32 19.12 -9.66
CA GLU A 374 -8.58 20.34 -10.04
C GLU A 374 -8.99 20.82 -11.44
N ALA A 375 -9.07 19.91 -12.43
CA ALA A 375 -9.53 20.26 -13.78
C ALA A 375 -10.99 20.73 -13.83
N ARG A 376 -11.86 20.23 -12.94
CA ARG A 376 -13.24 20.70 -12.81
C ARG A 376 -13.33 22.06 -12.09
N LEU A 377 -12.63 22.24 -10.97
CA LEU A 377 -12.64 23.48 -10.19
C LEU A 377 -12.10 24.67 -11.00
N ARG A 378 -11.04 24.45 -11.80
CA ARG A 378 -10.46 25.48 -12.69
C ARG A 378 -11.38 25.92 -13.84
N LYS A 379 -12.46 25.17 -14.14
CA LYS A 379 -13.46 25.59 -15.14
C LYS A 379 -14.56 26.47 -14.55
N VAL A 380 -14.69 26.52 -13.22
CA VAL A 380 -15.84 27.12 -12.53
C VAL A 380 -15.41 28.30 -11.66
N VAL A 381 -14.13 28.38 -11.29
CA VAL A 381 -13.60 29.43 -10.41
C VAL A 381 -12.51 30.22 -11.15
N GLU A 382 -12.71 31.53 -11.30
CA GLU A 382 -11.63 32.46 -11.65
C GLU A 382 -10.71 32.58 -10.44
N ILE A 383 -9.51 32.01 -10.54
CA ILE A 383 -8.51 32.05 -9.49
C ILE A 383 -7.68 33.32 -9.70
N CYS A 384 -7.67 34.20 -8.69
CA CYS A 384 -6.90 35.45 -8.69
C CYS A 384 -5.41 35.21 -8.98
N GLU A 385 -4.80 36.08 -9.81
CA GLU A 385 -3.41 35.96 -10.29
C GLU A 385 -2.33 35.94 -9.20
N GLN A 386 -2.69 36.28 -7.96
CA GLN A 386 -1.79 36.28 -6.80
C GLN A 386 -1.83 34.97 -5.98
N GLN A 387 -2.67 34.00 -6.35
CA GLN A 387 -2.80 32.75 -5.61
C GLN A 387 -1.83 31.67 -6.10
N TYR A 388 -0.92 31.23 -5.23
CA TYR A 388 0.20 30.31 -5.58
C TYR A 388 -0.17 28.82 -5.61
N GLY A 389 -1.36 28.44 -5.13
CA GLY A 389 -1.87 27.07 -5.20
C GLY A 389 -2.78 26.86 -6.41
N PHE A 390 -2.59 25.77 -7.15
CA PHE A 390 -3.46 25.33 -8.26
C PHE A 390 -3.52 26.28 -9.48
N MET A 391 -2.39 26.92 -9.85
CA MET A 391 -2.23 27.61 -11.14
C MET A 391 -1.33 26.83 -12.11
N PRO A 392 -1.57 26.86 -13.43
CA PRO A 392 -0.63 26.26 -14.39
C PRO A 392 0.64 27.13 -14.41
N ARG A 393 1.82 26.51 -14.47
CA ARG A 393 3.15 27.19 -14.51
C ARG A 393 3.60 27.92 -13.24
N LYS A 394 2.73 28.12 -12.24
CA LYS A 394 3.13 28.58 -10.89
C LYS A 394 3.14 27.38 -9.94
N ARG A 395 4.32 26.83 -9.65
CA ARG A 395 4.54 25.85 -8.57
C ARG A 395 4.95 26.60 -7.30
N MET A 396 4.70 26.01 -6.12
CA MET A 396 5.22 26.52 -4.83
C MET A 396 6.76 26.56 -4.79
N THR A 397 7.41 25.81 -5.68
CA THR A 397 8.85 25.90 -5.96
C THR A 397 9.05 26.62 -7.30
N GLY A 398 9.69 27.79 -7.25
CA GLY A 398 9.90 28.63 -8.42
C GLY A 398 10.95 28.02 -9.33
N CYS A 399 10.53 27.54 -10.50
CA CYS A 399 11.39 27.22 -11.62
C CYS A 399 10.93 28.11 -12.78
N GLN A 400 11.74 29.11 -13.13
CA GLN A 400 11.44 30.03 -14.22
C GLN A 400 11.47 29.30 -15.56
N GLU A 401 10.43 29.53 -16.37
CA GLU A 401 10.45 29.26 -17.80
C GLU A 401 11.53 30.14 -18.44
N LYS A 402 12.53 29.53 -19.08
CA LYS A 402 13.24 30.22 -20.17
C LYS A 402 12.44 30.02 -21.45
N SER A 403 11.88 31.14 -21.89
CA SER A 403 11.13 31.34 -23.12
C SER A 403 11.96 31.11 -24.38
N CYS A 404 11.23 30.81 -25.47
CA CYS A 404 11.66 30.65 -26.85
C CYS A 404 12.67 31.69 -27.38
N GLY A 405 13.42 31.28 -28.41
CA GLY A 405 14.06 32.13 -29.40
C GLY A 405 14.24 31.40 -30.75
N THR A 406 13.32 31.67 -31.68
CA THR A 406 13.48 31.87 -33.14
C THR A 406 14.62 31.16 -33.88
N VAL A 407 14.32 30.25 -34.84
CA VAL A 407 13.94 30.48 -36.25
C VAL A 407 13.06 29.31 -36.70
#